data_AF-A0A963RUE4-F1
#
_entry.id   AF-A0A963RUE4-F1
#
_cell.length_a   1.000
_cell.length_b   1.000
_cell.length_c   1.000
_cell.angle_alpha   90.00
_cell.angle_beta   90.00
_cell.angle_gamma   90.00
#
_symmetry.space_group_name_H-M   'P 1'
#
loop_
_entity.id
_entity.type
_entity.pdbx_description
1 polymer ?
#
loop_
_entity_poly.entity_id
_entity_poly.type
_entity_poly.pdbx_seq_one_letter_code
_entity_poly.pdbx_strand_id
1 'polypeptide(L)'
;MKRTRAACLLTCAWLIAASAGFAQTNENALAAQREAGRALFHGERMFQRPVKVAGAAMPSDAAACALCHGRSGQGGLEAGVSVPWLSEGTPPSQDLARRVVQALARGQSVRGQALQPPMPRYDLTPAERDALAAFLAVLGTDAEPVRGVDARQLRIGMVLPRSGPRANAAQAAFRGLQGQFEQINRSGGLYGRQLRLVALPTDADPASQSGPWQQQLAGALAREPVLALAGSWIGDLPAPQWQWLQKQRLPLIANLGPALREPAATPGWTTSLLPSVQA
;
A
#
# COMPACT_ATOMS: atom_id res chain seq x y z
N MET A 1 35.33 -25.79 -38.04
CA MET A 1 33.89 -25.93 -37.70
C MET A 1 33.56 -25.94 -36.19
N LYS A 2 34.46 -26.35 -35.28
CA LYS A 2 34.15 -26.35 -33.82
C LYS A 2 34.22 -24.96 -33.14
N ARG A 3 35.11 -24.07 -33.61
CA ARG A 3 35.30 -22.71 -33.04
C ARG A 3 34.15 -21.74 -33.35
N THR A 4 33.51 -21.87 -34.51
CA THR A 4 32.36 -21.03 -34.91
C THR A 4 31.07 -21.38 -34.16
N ARG A 5 30.87 -22.64 -33.75
CA ARG A 5 29.72 -23.06 -32.94
C ARG A 5 29.80 -22.54 -31.49
N ALA A 6 30.99 -22.53 -30.89
CA ALA A 6 31.19 -22.01 -29.54
C ALA A 6 30.99 -20.48 -29.44
N ALA A 7 31.47 -19.72 -30.44
CA ALA A 7 31.27 -18.27 -30.50
C ALA A 7 29.78 -17.87 -30.66
N CYS A 8 29.02 -18.65 -31.43
CA CYS A 8 27.58 -18.42 -31.64
C CYS A 8 26.75 -18.77 -30.39
N LEU A 9 27.11 -19.84 -29.67
CA LEU A 9 26.46 -20.20 -28.40
C LEU A 9 26.72 -19.18 -27.27
N LEU A 10 27.93 -18.61 -27.21
CA LEU A 10 28.29 -17.57 -26.23
C LEU A 10 27.59 -16.23 -26.51
N THR A 11 27.41 -15.86 -27.78
CA THR A 11 26.66 -14.64 -28.16
C THR A 11 25.16 -14.79 -27.97
N CYS A 12 24.58 -15.95 -28.29
CA CYS A 12 23.18 -16.24 -27.96
C CYS A 12 22.93 -16.23 -26.44
N ALA A 13 23.82 -16.81 -25.63
CA ALA A 13 23.70 -16.78 -24.17
C ALA A 13 23.77 -15.36 -23.59
N TRP A 14 24.63 -14.50 -24.13
CA TRP A 14 24.71 -13.09 -23.72
C TRP A 14 23.48 -12.27 -24.12
N LEU A 15 22.95 -12.48 -25.33
CA LEU A 15 21.74 -11.80 -25.79
C LEU A 15 20.50 -12.22 -24.98
N ILE A 16 20.39 -13.50 -24.63
CA ILE A 16 19.32 -14.02 -23.76
C ILE A 16 19.44 -13.41 -22.35
N ALA A 17 20.64 -13.41 -21.76
CA ALA A 17 20.86 -12.82 -20.43
C ALA A 17 20.57 -11.31 -20.38
N ALA A 18 20.98 -10.57 -21.41
CA ALA A 18 20.68 -9.14 -21.51
C ALA A 18 19.17 -8.88 -21.64
N SER A 19 18.46 -9.63 -22.50
CA SER A 19 17.01 -9.49 -22.68
C SER A 19 16.21 -9.80 -21.41
N ALA A 20 16.63 -10.81 -20.64
CA ALA A 20 16.02 -11.15 -19.36
C ALA A 20 16.24 -10.05 -18.30
N GLY A 21 17.42 -9.43 -18.30
CA GLY A 21 17.73 -8.28 -17.43
C GLY A 21 16.86 -7.06 -17.74
N PHE A 22 16.69 -6.70 -19.03
CA PHE A 22 15.83 -5.59 -19.44
C PHE A 22 14.34 -5.84 -19.18
N ALA A 23 13.86 -7.07 -19.35
CA ALA A 23 12.46 -7.41 -19.04
C ALA A 23 12.18 -7.31 -17.52
N GLN A 24 13.09 -7.81 -16.69
CA GLN A 24 12.94 -7.78 -15.23
C GLN A 24 12.97 -6.34 -14.68
N THR A 25 13.81 -5.46 -15.21
CA THR A 25 13.86 -4.06 -14.78
C THR A 25 12.58 -3.32 -15.17
N ASN A 26 12.01 -3.60 -16.34
CA ASN A 26 10.76 -2.99 -16.79
C ASN A 26 9.55 -3.44 -15.94
N GLU A 27 9.46 -4.72 -15.63
CA GLU A 27 8.42 -5.26 -14.73
C GLU A 27 8.52 -4.69 -13.32
N ASN A 28 9.73 -4.58 -12.77
CA ASN A 28 9.95 -3.98 -11.45
C ASN A 28 9.55 -2.50 -11.44
N ALA A 29 9.88 -1.75 -12.50
CA ALA A 29 9.50 -0.35 -12.64
C ALA A 29 7.97 -0.20 -12.75
N LEU A 30 7.31 -1.06 -13.52
CA LEU A 30 5.84 -1.05 -13.65
C LEU A 30 5.15 -1.42 -12.34
N ALA A 31 5.67 -2.41 -11.61
CA ALA A 31 5.17 -2.76 -10.28
C ALA A 31 5.28 -1.58 -9.30
N ALA A 32 6.42 -0.87 -9.31
CA ALA A 32 6.60 0.33 -8.50
C ALA A 32 5.65 1.47 -8.91
N GLN A 33 5.38 1.65 -10.20
CA GLN A 33 4.39 2.62 -10.68
C GLN A 33 2.97 2.26 -10.23
N ARG A 34 2.58 0.98 -10.34
CA ARG A 34 1.28 0.49 -9.87
C ARG A 34 1.12 0.70 -8.37
N GLU A 35 2.13 0.37 -7.57
CA GLU A 35 2.16 0.63 -6.12
C GLU A 35 1.97 2.12 -5.81
N ALA A 36 2.75 2.98 -6.47
CA ALA A 36 2.66 4.42 -6.29
C ALA A 36 1.30 5.01 -6.72
N GLY A 37 0.66 4.41 -7.72
CA GLY A 37 -0.68 4.75 -8.21
C GLY A 37 -1.78 4.29 -7.27
N ARG A 38 -1.67 3.06 -6.73
CA ARG A 38 -2.57 2.54 -5.70
C ARG A 38 -2.57 3.47 -4.48
N ALA A 39 -1.37 3.85 -4.01
CA ALA A 39 -1.23 4.71 -2.84
C ALA A 39 -1.93 6.08 -3.04
N LEU A 40 -1.88 6.66 -4.24
CA LEU A 40 -2.64 7.88 -4.57
C LEU A 40 -4.16 7.62 -4.59
N PHE A 41 -4.58 6.59 -5.33
CA PHE A 41 -5.99 6.28 -5.54
C PHE A 41 -6.70 5.99 -4.20
N HIS A 42 -6.03 5.30 -3.27
CA HIS A 42 -6.56 4.97 -1.95
C HIS A 42 -6.31 6.03 -0.86
N GLY A 43 -5.59 7.11 -1.17
CA GLY A 43 -5.30 8.19 -0.21
C GLY A 43 -4.19 7.89 0.81
N GLU A 44 -3.41 6.83 0.59
CA GLU A 44 -2.23 6.48 1.41
C GLU A 44 -1.05 7.41 1.11
N ARG A 45 -1.04 8.03 -0.07
CA ARG A 45 -0.10 9.08 -0.48
C ARG A 45 -0.88 10.28 -1.00
N MET A 46 -0.49 11.48 -0.56
CA MET A 46 -1.08 12.73 -1.03
C MET A 46 -0.54 13.12 -2.41
N PHE A 47 -1.37 13.80 -3.20
CA PHE A 47 -0.93 14.47 -4.42
C PHE A 47 0.01 15.63 -4.08
N GLN A 48 1.04 15.83 -4.91
CA GLN A 48 2.06 16.88 -4.67
C GLN A 48 1.56 18.31 -4.92
N ARG A 49 0.49 18.47 -5.71
CA ARG A 49 -0.05 19.77 -6.09
C ARG A 49 -1.54 19.87 -5.76
N PRO A 50 -2.12 21.09 -5.75
CA PRO A 50 -3.49 21.30 -5.32
C PRO A 50 -4.52 20.51 -6.14
N VAL A 51 -5.52 20.00 -5.44
CA VAL A 51 -6.72 19.39 -6.02
C VAL A 51 -7.88 20.37 -5.82
N LYS A 52 -8.70 20.57 -6.85
CA LYS A 52 -9.81 21.51 -6.82
C LYS A 52 -11.16 20.82 -7.05
N VAL A 53 -12.19 21.22 -6.31
CA VAL A 53 -13.59 20.84 -6.56
C VAL A 53 -14.40 22.11 -6.74
N ALA A 54 -15.18 22.18 -7.82
CA ALA A 54 -15.91 23.38 -8.22
C ALA A 54 -15.06 24.69 -8.17
N GLY A 55 -13.76 24.60 -8.46
CA GLY A 55 -12.81 25.72 -8.44
C GLY A 55 -12.17 26.02 -7.09
N ALA A 56 -12.69 25.50 -5.97
CA ALA A 56 -12.13 25.65 -4.63
C ALA A 56 -11.04 24.62 -4.36
N ALA A 57 -9.97 25.01 -3.67
CA ALA A 57 -8.93 24.08 -3.25
C ALA A 57 -9.44 23.14 -2.15
N MET A 58 -9.10 21.85 -2.24
CA MET A 58 -9.40 20.85 -1.23
C MET A 58 -8.16 20.47 -0.42
N PRO A 59 -8.35 20.05 0.85
CA PRO A 59 -7.33 19.30 1.57
C PRO A 59 -6.88 18.08 0.75
N SER A 60 -5.58 17.83 0.73
CA SER A 60 -4.99 16.73 -0.05
C SER A 60 -5.43 15.34 0.43
N ASP A 61 -5.86 15.20 1.69
CA ASP A 61 -6.38 13.96 2.25
C ASP A 61 -7.86 13.70 1.93
N ALA A 62 -8.59 14.71 1.43
CA ALA A 62 -9.95 14.58 0.91
C ALA A 62 -9.99 14.31 -0.60
N ALA A 63 -8.83 14.20 -1.26
CA ALA A 63 -8.72 14.09 -2.71
C ALA A 63 -8.58 12.64 -3.24
N ALA A 64 -8.64 11.63 -2.38
CA ALA A 64 -8.45 10.24 -2.76
C ALA A 64 -9.60 9.74 -3.66
N CYS A 65 -9.26 9.17 -4.82
CA CYS A 65 -10.23 8.72 -5.81
C CYS A 65 -11.21 7.66 -5.25
N ALA A 66 -10.72 6.80 -4.36
CA ALA A 66 -11.51 5.72 -3.76
C ALA A 66 -12.60 6.19 -2.80
N LEU A 67 -12.61 7.47 -2.38
CA LEU A 67 -13.70 8.02 -1.57
C LEU A 67 -15.02 8.07 -2.35
N CYS A 68 -14.94 8.37 -3.65
CA CYS A 68 -16.11 8.42 -4.53
C CYS A 68 -16.24 7.13 -5.35
N HIS A 69 -15.14 6.64 -5.92
CA HIS A 69 -15.16 5.49 -6.84
C HIS A 69 -15.10 4.12 -6.15
N GLY A 70 -14.95 4.08 -4.82
CA GLY A 70 -14.79 2.84 -4.08
C GLY A 70 -13.40 2.21 -4.24
N ARG A 71 -13.11 1.20 -3.41
CA ARG A 71 -11.78 0.57 -3.31
C ARG A 71 -11.35 -0.11 -4.61
N SER A 72 -12.28 -0.76 -5.29
CA SER A 72 -12.07 -1.54 -6.52
C SER A 72 -12.62 -0.80 -7.74
N GLY A 73 -12.91 0.49 -7.60
CA GLY A 73 -13.47 1.31 -8.67
C GLY A 73 -14.95 1.07 -8.95
N GLN A 74 -15.68 0.36 -8.09
CA GLN A 74 -17.09 -0.02 -8.28
C GLN A 74 -18.08 1.16 -8.41
N GLY A 75 -17.62 2.39 -8.16
CA GLY A 75 -18.48 3.57 -8.18
C GLY A 75 -19.36 3.66 -6.94
N GLY A 76 -20.41 4.48 -7.03
CA GLY A 76 -21.31 4.74 -5.92
C GLY A 76 -22.27 5.88 -6.20
N LEU A 77 -22.83 6.43 -5.12
CA LEU A 77 -23.70 7.60 -5.15
C LEU A 77 -23.22 8.57 -4.08
N GLU A 78 -22.94 9.81 -4.47
CA GLU A 78 -22.49 10.85 -3.55
C GLU A 78 -23.35 12.11 -3.74
N ALA A 79 -24.07 12.53 -2.69
CA ALA A 79 -24.94 13.71 -2.73
C ALA A 79 -25.90 13.75 -3.95
N GLY A 80 -26.46 12.59 -4.33
CA GLY A 80 -27.35 12.46 -5.49
C GLY A 80 -26.64 12.39 -6.85
N VAL A 81 -25.31 12.43 -6.87
CA VAL A 81 -24.48 12.31 -8.06
C VAL A 81 -24.00 10.87 -8.22
N SER A 82 -24.35 10.24 -9.35
CA SER A 82 -23.89 8.90 -9.68
C SER A 82 -22.41 8.91 -10.01
N VAL A 83 -21.62 8.17 -9.25
CA VAL A 83 -20.20 7.97 -9.50
C VAL A 83 -20.03 6.70 -10.33
N PRO A 84 -19.44 6.78 -11.54
CA PRO A 84 -19.37 5.63 -12.45
C PRO A 84 -18.44 4.53 -11.91
N TRP A 85 -18.78 3.30 -12.25
CA TRP A 85 -17.86 2.16 -12.12
C TRP A 85 -16.73 2.33 -13.12
N LEU A 86 -15.49 2.40 -12.64
CA LEU A 86 -14.29 2.61 -13.45
C LEU A 86 -13.86 1.40 -14.28
N SER A 87 -14.22 0.20 -13.85
CA SER A 87 -13.81 -1.05 -14.48
C SER A 87 -14.96 -1.91 -15.00
N GLU A 88 -16.22 -1.80 -14.53
CA GLU A 88 -17.32 -2.70 -14.96
C GLU A 88 -16.89 -4.19 -15.11
N GLY A 89 -15.98 -4.67 -14.24
CA GLY A 89 -15.39 -6.01 -14.30
C GLY A 89 -14.21 -6.20 -15.29
N THR A 90 -13.89 -5.23 -16.14
CA THR A 90 -12.72 -5.22 -17.03
C THR A 90 -11.94 -3.91 -16.92
N PRO A 91 -10.71 -3.90 -16.39
CA PRO A 91 -9.94 -2.67 -16.28
C PRO A 91 -9.66 -2.06 -17.67
N PRO A 92 -9.53 -0.72 -17.76
CA PRO A 92 -9.18 -0.06 -19.02
C PRO A 92 -7.81 -0.52 -19.52
N SER A 93 -7.61 -0.54 -20.83
CA SER A 93 -6.27 -0.68 -21.40
C SER A 93 -5.36 0.45 -20.91
N GLN A 94 -4.04 0.21 -20.89
CA GLN A 94 -3.06 1.21 -20.45
C GLN A 94 -3.22 2.56 -21.18
N ASP A 95 -3.56 2.54 -22.46
CA ASP A 95 -3.80 3.74 -23.26
C ASP A 95 -5.07 4.48 -22.84
N LEU A 96 -6.15 3.74 -22.58
CA LEU A 96 -7.37 4.34 -22.09
C LEU A 96 -7.17 4.91 -20.68
N ALA A 97 -6.47 4.20 -19.80
CA ALA A 97 -6.11 4.67 -18.46
C ALA A 97 -5.32 6.00 -18.53
N ARG A 98 -4.32 6.10 -19.41
CA ARG A 98 -3.58 7.35 -19.65
C ARG A 98 -4.49 8.49 -20.12
N ARG A 99 -5.42 8.22 -21.05
CA ARG A 99 -6.40 9.23 -21.51
C ARG A 99 -7.36 9.66 -20.40
N VAL A 100 -7.80 8.74 -19.55
CA VAL A 100 -8.62 9.05 -18.36
C VAL A 100 -7.85 9.95 -17.40
N VAL A 101 -6.59 9.64 -17.11
CA VAL A 101 -5.75 10.49 -16.25
C VAL A 101 -5.54 11.89 -16.84
N GLN A 102 -5.38 12.01 -18.16
CA GLN A 102 -5.32 13.31 -18.82
C GLN A 102 -6.66 14.08 -18.72
N ALA A 103 -7.79 13.36 -18.81
CA ALA A 103 -9.12 13.92 -18.62
C ALA A 103 -9.32 14.54 -17.23
N LEU A 104 -8.76 13.93 -16.18
CA LEU A 104 -8.82 14.45 -14.81
C LEU A 104 -8.12 15.81 -14.66
N ALA A 105 -7.01 16.02 -15.38
CA ALA A 105 -6.28 17.29 -15.36
C ALA A 105 -7.02 18.39 -16.15
N ARG A 106 -7.65 18.04 -17.27
CA ARG A 106 -8.37 18.99 -18.15
C ARG A 106 -9.80 19.27 -17.70
N GLY A 107 -10.38 18.41 -16.86
CA GLY A 107 -11.78 18.50 -16.50
C GLY A 107 -12.75 18.10 -17.60
N GLN A 108 -12.29 17.33 -18.58
CA GLN A 108 -13.06 16.89 -19.75
C GLN A 108 -12.84 15.39 -19.93
N SER A 109 -13.90 14.62 -20.03
CA SER A 109 -13.86 13.17 -20.26
C SER A 109 -13.16 12.82 -21.57
N VAL A 110 -12.85 11.54 -21.77
CA VAL A 110 -12.29 11.04 -23.04
C VAL A 110 -13.19 11.29 -24.26
N ARG A 111 -14.47 11.58 -24.04
CA ARG A 111 -15.45 11.96 -25.08
C ARG A 111 -15.61 13.48 -25.23
N GLY A 112 -14.81 14.29 -24.53
CA GLY A 112 -14.87 15.75 -24.55
C GLY A 112 -15.97 16.37 -23.68
N GLN A 113 -16.72 15.57 -22.92
CA GLN A 113 -17.77 16.08 -22.03
C GLN A 113 -17.14 16.67 -20.76
N ALA A 114 -17.61 17.83 -20.31
CA ALA A 114 -17.16 18.38 -19.03
C ALA A 114 -17.44 17.39 -17.88
N LEU A 115 -16.45 17.17 -17.03
CA LEU A 115 -16.65 16.37 -15.82
C LEU A 115 -17.59 17.11 -14.87
N GLN A 116 -18.47 16.39 -14.17
CA GLN A 116 -19.42 16.99 -13.24
C GLN A 116 -18.71 17.83 -12.16
N PRO A 117 -19.36 18.88 -11.62
CA PRO A 117 -18.73 19.80 -10.66
C PRO A 117 -18.10 19.13 -9.42
N PRO A 118 -18.68 18.06 -8.83
CA PRO A 118 -18.08 17.36 -7.70
C PRO A 118 -16.82 16.56 -8.03
N MET A 119 -16.62 16.17 -9.30
CA MET A 119 -15.45 15.41 -9.71
C MET A 119 -14.19 16.30 -9.56
N PRO A 120 -13.17 15.92 -8.79
CA PRO A 120 -12.04 16.81 -8.57
C PRO A 120 -11.18 17.02 -9.83
N ARG A 121 -10.55 18.19 -9.92
CA ARG A 121 -9.55 18.55 -10.93
C ARG A 121 -8.17 18.45 -10.31
N TYR A 122 -7.31 17.64 -10.91
CA TYR A 122 -6.01 17.30 -10.36
C TYR A 122 -4.87 17.91 -11.18
N ASP A 123 -4.02 18.72 -10.55
CA ASP A 123 -2.74 19.15 -11.14
C ASP A 123 -1.68 18.06 -10.91
N LEU A 124 -1.75 16.97 -11.68
CA LEU A 124 -0.84 15.84 -11.48
C LEU A 124 0.56 16.15 -12.01
N THR A 125 1.60 15.74 -11.28
CA THR A 125 2.97 15.67 -11.84
C THR A 125 3.08 14.55 -12.90
N PRO A 126 4.09 14.56 -13.79
CA PRO A 126 4.29 13.46 -14.74
C PRO A 126 4.34 12.09 -14.07
N ALA A 127 5.09 11.97 -12.96
CA ALA A 127 5.21 10.72 -12.21
C ALA A 127 3.86 10.26 -11.60
N GLU A 128 3.04 11.18 -11.09
CA GLU A 128 1.71 10.83 -10.56
C GLU A 128 0.76 10.42 -11.67
N ARG A 129 0.84 11.04 -12.86
CA ARG A 129 0.04 10.64 -14.02
C ARG A 129 0.37 9.21 -14.45
N ASP A 130 1.65 8.90 -14.60
CA ASP A 130 2.10 7.58 -15.04
C ASP A 130 1.74 6.50 -14.01
N ALA A 131 1.96 6.80 -12.73
CA ALA A 131 1.60 5.90 -11.63
C ALA A 131 0.10 5.63 -11.57
N LEU A 132 -0.74 6.68 -11.62
CA LEU A 132 -2.19 6.52 -11.57
C LEU A 132 -2.71 5.76 -12.79
N ALA A 133 -2.20 6.04 -13.99
CA ALA A 133 -2.59 5.32 -15.19
C ALA A 133 -2.21 3.83 -15.12
N ALA A 134 -0.99 3.51 -14.65
CA ALA A 134 -0.55 2.14 -14.44
C ALA A 134 -1.43 1.37 -13.45
N PHE A 135 -1.88 2.03 -12.37
CA PHE A 135 -2.77 1.41 -11.40
C PHE A 135 -4.20 1.24 -11.92
N LEU A 136 -4.77 2.26 -12.59
CA LEU A 136 -6.12 2.15 -13.16
C LEU A 136 -6.24 1.01 -14.17
N ALA A 137 -5.17 0.69 -14.90
CA ALA A 137 -5.14 -0.43 -15.84
C ALA A 137 -5.18 -1.83 -15.19
N VAL A 138 -5.06 -1.92 -13.85
CA VAL A 138 -5.18 -3.16 -13.09
C VAL A 138 -6.23 -3.10 -11.98
N LEU A 139 -6.93 -1.97 -11.83
CA LEU A 139 -7.95 -1.77 -10.79
C LEU A 139 -9.10 -2.77 -10.96
N GLY A 140 -9.43 -3.46 -9.88
CA GLY A 140 -10.41 -4.52 -9.77
C GLY A 140 -9.91 -5.90 -10.18
N THR A 141 -8.60 -6.11 -10.37
CA THR A 141 -8.03 -7.40 -10.82
C THR A 141 -7.02 -7.99 -9.85
N ASP A 142 -6.69 -9.27 -10.05
CA ASP A 142 -5.63 -9.97 -9.30
C ASP A 142 -4.23 -9.39 -9.53
N ALA A 143 -4.06 -8.52 -10.54
CA ALA A 143 -2.83 -7.80 -10.79
C ALA A 143 -2.70 -6.50 -9.98
N GLU A 144 -3.71 -6.14 -9.17
CA GLU A 144 -3.59 -5.04 -8.23
C GLU A 144 -2.41 -5.26 -7.26
N PRO A 145 -1.54 -4.27 -7.07
CA PRO A 145 -0.47 -4.39 -6.09
C PRO A 145 -1.05 -4.45 -4.67
N VAL A 146 -0.69 -5.49 -3.93
CA VAL A 146 -1.00 -5.63 -2.51
C VAL A 146 0.26 -5.29 -1.72
N ARG A 147 0.17 -4.30 -0.83
CA ARG A 147 1.29 -3.85 0.01
C ARG A 147 1.92 -5.06 0.73
N GLY A 148 3.25 -5.17 0.65
CA GLY A 148 4.00 -6.23 1.32
C GLY A 148 3.83 -7.62 0.73
N VAL A 149 3.16 -7.77 -0.42
CA VAL A 149 3.02 -9.03 -1.14
C VAL A 149 3.64 -8.90 -2.52
N ASP A 150 4.51 -9.83 -2.88
CA ASP A 150 5.00 -10.00 -4.24
C ASP A 150 4.85 -11.46 -4.71
N ALA A 151 5.40 -11.79 -5.87
CA ALA A 151 5.29 -13.12 -6.45
C ALA A 151 5.94 -14.22 -5.59
N ARG A 152 6.88 -13.88 -4.71
CA ARG A 152 7.70 -14.84 -3.95
C ARG A 152 7.60 -14.69 -2.45
N GLN A 153 7.19 -13.52 -1.96
CA GLN A 153 7.27 -13.19 -0.55
C GLN A 153 6.01 -12.46 -0.06
N LEU A 154 5.64 -12.76 1.18
CA LEU A 154 4.64 -12.03 1.96
C LEU A 154 5.32 -11.50 3.21
N ARG A 155 5.26 -10.18 3.41
CA ARG A 155 5.93 -9.45 4.50
C ARG A 155 4.92 -9.07 5.56
N ILE A 156 5.16 -9.51 6.79
CA ILE A 156 4.41 -9.09 7.99
C ILE A 156 5.36 -8.29 8.87
N GLY A 157 4.93 -7.12 9.34
CA GLY A 157 5.72 -6.26 10.21
C GLY A 157 5.46 -6.56 11.68
N MET A 158 6.45 -6.28 12.54
CA MET A 158 6.25 -6.19 13.98
C MET A 158 6.93 -4.92 14.48
N VAL A 159 6.17 -4.02 15.10
CA VAL A 159 6.73 -2.85 15.78
C VAL A 159 7.53 -3.34 16.98
N LEU A 160 8.81 -3.05 16.97
CA LEU A 160 9.78 -3.60 17.91
C LEU A 160 10.44 -2.46 18.71
N PRO A 161 10.03 -2.22 19.97
CA PRO A 161 10.68 -1.22 20.81
C PRO A 161 12.14 -1.62 21.10
N ARG A 162 13.08 -0.70 20.86
CA ARG A 162 14.51 -0.95 21.11
C ARG A 162 14.94 -0.74 22.56
N SER A 163 14.12 -0.06 23.35
CA SER A 163 14.38 0.25 24.74
C SER A 163 13.09 0.25 25.57
N GLY A 164 13.24 0.43 26.89
CA GLY A 164 12.13 0.47 27.83
C GLY A 164 11.63 -0.90 28.31
N PRO A 165 10.59 -0.92 29.16
CA PRO A 165 10.18 -2.11 29.92
C PRO A 165 9.76 -3.31 29.04
N ARG A 166 9.33 -3.05 27.81
CA ARG A 166 8.76 -4.05 26.90
C ARG A 166 9.77 -4.59 25.87
N ALA A 167 10.98 -4.03 25.78
CA ALA A 167 11.96 -4.38 24.74
C ALA A 167 12.33 -5.88 24.75
N ASN A 168 12.64 -6.44 25.92
CA ASN A 168 13.02 -7.85 26.05
C ASN A 168 11.86 -8.79 25.69
N ALA A 169 10.65 -8.48 26.15
CA ALA A 169 9.45 -9.27 25.85
C ALA A 169 9.11 -9.21 24.35
N ALA A 170 9.16 -8.03 23.74
CA ALA A 170 8.94 -7.86 22.31
C ALA A 170 10.01 -8.60 21.47
N GLN A 171 11.27 -8.58 21.88
CA GLN A 171 12.32 -9.34 21.21
C GLN A 171 12.11 -10.86 21.31
N ALA A 172 11.63 -11.36 22.46
CA ALA A 172 11.30 -12.76 22.62
C ALA A 172 10.11 -13.17 21.73
N ALA A 173 9.05 -12.35 21.69
CA ALA A 173 7.90 -12.56 20.81
C ALA A 173 8.31 -12.55 19.33
N PHE A 174 9.17 -11.61 18.92
CA PHE A 174 9.71 -11.53 17.56
C PHE A 174 10.44 -12.83 17.17
N ARG A 175 11.33 -13.35 18.03
CA ARG A 175 12.03 -14.62 17.77
C ARG A 175 11.08 -15.80 17.66
N GLY A 176 10.07 -15.88 18.52
CA GLY A 176 9.05 -16.94 18.47
C GLY A 176 8.27 -16.92 17.16
N LEU A 177 7.78 -15.74 16.75
CA LEU A 177 7.04 -15.58 15.50
C LEU A 177 7.92 -15.84 14.26
N GLN A 178 9.18 -15.40 14.30
CA GLN A 178 10.15 -15.69 13.25
C GLN A 178 10.38 -17.20 13.10
N GLY A 179 10.57 -17.94 14.21
CA GLY A 179 10.73 -19.40 14.17
C GLY A 179 9.51 -20.12 13.59
N GLN A 180 8.30 -19.63 13.88
CA GLN A 180 7.07 -20.16 13.30
C GLN A 180 7.00 -19.91 11.78
N PHE A 181 7.39 -18.71 11.31
CA PHE A 181 7.44 -18.39 9.89
C PHE A 181 8.46 -19.27 9.15
N GLU A 182 9.63 -19.49 9.73
CA GLU A 182 10.65 -20.39 9.19
C GLU A 182 10.12 -21.83 9.06
N GLN A 183 9.34 -22.30 10.04
CA GLN A 183 8.70 -23.61 9.95
C GLN A 183 7.67 -23.68 8.81
N ILE A 184 6.81 -22.68 8.66
CA ILE A 184 5.83 -22.61 7.56
C ILE A 184 6.54 -22.61 6.20
N ASN A 185 7.62 -21.83 6.10
CA ASN A 185 8.45 -21.73 4.91
C ASN A 185 9.11 -23.06 4.53
N ARG A 186 9.60 -23.82 5.52
CA ARG A 186 10.13 -25.19 5.31
C ARG A 186 9.06 -26.15 4.79
N SER A 187 7.79 -25.91 5.13
CA SER A 187 6.63 -26.69 4.63
C SER A 187 6.10 -26.21 3.28
N GLY A 188 6.82 -25.35 2.56
CA GLY A 188 6.42 -24.84 1.25
C GLY A 188 5.83 -23.42 1.24
N GLY A 189 5.76 -22.76 2.40
CA GLY A 189 5.27 -21.39 2.53
C GLY A 189 3.74 -21.29 2.50
N LEU A 190 3.23 -20.10 2.19
CA LEU A 190 1.80 -19.79 2.15
C LEU A 190 1.39 -19.35 0.74
N TYR A 191 0.47 -20.09 0.10
CA TYR A 191 0.04 -19.83 -1.28
C TYR A 191 1.22 -19.63 -2.25
N GLY A 192 2.26 -20.46 -2.14
CA GLY A 192 3.48 -20.41 -2.96
C GLY A 192 4.47 -19.29 -2.60
N ARG A 193 4.25 -18.54 -1.51
CA ARG A 193 5.10 -17.43 -1.07
C ARG A 193 5.79 -17.74 0.26
N GLN A 194 7.00 -17.24 0.41
CA GLN A 194 7.75 -17.28 1.67
C GLN A 194 7.26 -16.16 2.61
N LEU A 195 7.00 -16.49 3.86
CA LEU A 195 6.69 -15.52 4.90
C LEU A 195 7.98 -14.84 5.38
N ARG A 196 7.98 -13.51 5.50
CA ARG A 196 9.06 -12.75 6.13
C ARG A 196 8.51 -11.88 7.24
N LEU A 197 9.03 -12.07 8.45
CA LEU A 197 8.79 -11.16 9.56
C LEU A 197 9.77 -9.98 9.46
N VAL A 198 9.25 -8.77 9.38
CA VAL A 198 10.02 -7.53 9.29
C VAL A 198 10.02 -6.84 10.64
N ALA A 199 11.19 -6.66 11.23
CA ALA A 199 11.34 -5.83 12.41
C ALA A 199 11.20 -4.35 12.03
N LEU A 200 10.23 -3.66 12.64
CA LEU A 200 10.03 -2.22 12.49
C LEU A 200 10.49 -1.55 13.79
N PRO A 201 11.79 -1.22 13.93
CA PRO A 201 12.33 -0.70 15.18
C PRO A 201 11.77 0.68 15.49
N THR A 202 11.46 0.91 16.76
CA THR A 202 11.10 2.24 17.27
C THR A 202 11.82 2.52 18.59
N ASP A 203 12.26 3.77 18.76
CA ASP A 203 12.81 4.27 20.03
C ASP A 203 11.79 5.10 20.79
N ALA A 204 10.70 5.48 20.11
CA ALA A 204 9.71 6.39 20.63
C ALA A 204 8.66 5.62 21.41
N ASP A 205 8.30 6.13 22.59
CA ASP A 205 7.12 5.67 23.28
C ASP A 205 5.88 6.02 22.43
N PRO A 206 5.10 5.02 21.96
CA PRO A 206 3.87 5.26 21.22
C PRO A 206 2.83 6.11 21.98
N ALA A 207 2.89 6.14 23.32
CA ALA A 207 1.99 6.94 24.16
C ALA A 207 2.37 8.44 24.23
N SER A 208 3.58 8.81 23.77
CA SER A 208 4.03 10.19 23.79
C SER A 208 3.29 11.03 22.73
N GLN A 209 2.58 12.08 23.17
CA GLN A 209 1.86 12.98 22.28
C GLN A 209 2.79 13.80 21.36
N SER A 210 4.02 14.07 21.80
CA SER A 210 5.04 14.82 21.06
C SER A 210 6.07 13.93 20.36
N GLY A 211 5.92 12.60 20.43
CA GLY A 211 6.96 11.66 20.03
C GLY A 211 7.11 11.45 18.51
N PRO A 212 8.30 11.11 18.01
CA PRO A 212 8.56 10.82 16.60
C PRO A 212 8.02 9.45 16.14
N TRP A 213 7.18 8.78 16.93
CA TRP A 213 6.73 7.40 16.67
C TRP A 213 6.04 7.25 15.30
N GLN A 214 5.08 8.14 14.98
CA GLN A 214 4.39 8.13 13.69
C GLN A 214 5.38 8.26 12.52
N GLN A 215 6.30 9.22 12.62
CA GLN A 215 7.30 9.47 11.57
C GLN A 215 8.29 8.30 11.43
N GLN A 216 8.72 7.70 12.55
CA GLN A 216 9.59 6.52 12.56
C GLN A 216 8.90 5.32 11.90
N LEU A 217 7.65 5.02 12.30
CA LEU A 217 6.89 3.92 11.72
C LEU A 217 6.57 4.16 10.26
N ALA A 218 6.17 5.38 9.87
CA ALA A 218 5.97 5.76 8.47
C ALA A 218 7.24 5.54 7.64
N GLY A 219 8.38 6.00 8.14
CA GLY A 219 9.68 5.80 7.47
C GLY A 219 10.08 4.33 7.38
N ALA A 220 9.79 3.52 8.40
CA ALA A 220 10.05 2.09 8.37
C ALA A 220 9.16 1.37 7.34
N LEU A 221 7.85 1.68 7.31
CA LEU A 221 6.89 1.14 6.34
C LEU A 221 7.18 1.57 4.91
N ALA A 222 7.73 2.76 4.70
CA ALA A 222 8.15 3.24 3.38
C ALA A 222 9.37 2.47 2.84
N ARG A 223 10.29 2.06 3.72
CA ARG A 223 11.46 1.25 3.35
C ARG A 223 11.13 -0.22 3.17
N GLU A 224 10.30 -0.76 4.06
CA GLU A 224 9.92 -2.17 4.09
C GLU A 224 8.38 -2.25 4.16
N PRO A 225 7.68 -2.22 3.01
CA PRO A 225 6.23 -2.33 2.98
C PRO A 225 5.79 -3.72 3.48
N VAL A 226 4.81 -3.74 4.36
CA VAL A 226 4.25 -4.97 4.96
C VAL A 226 2.75 -5.03 4.72
N LEU A 227 2.22 -6.24 4.62
CA LEU A 227 0.79 -6.50 4.44
C LEU A 227 -0.01 -6.16 5.70
N ALA A 228 0.57 -6.47 6.85
CA ALA A 228 -0.04 -6.27 8.16
C ALA A 228 1.05 -6.12 9.23
N LEU A 229 0.67 -5.61 10.39
CA LEU A 229 1.43 -5.69 11.62
C LEU A 229 0.93 -6.90 12.42
N ALA A 230 1.83 -7.74 12.93
CA ALA A 230 1.49 -8.84 13.81
C ALA A 230 2.32 -8.80 15.09
N GLY A 231 1.70 -9.17 16.23
CA GLY A 231 2.40 -9.26 17.51
C GLY A 231 3.01 -7.95 18.00
N SER A 232 2.57 -6.81 17.46
CA SER A 232 3.08 -5.50 17.86
C SER A 232 2.51 -5.11 19.23
N TRP A 233 3.23 -4.29 19.98
CA TRP A 233 2.77 -3.82 21.30
C TRP A 233 2.20 -2.40 21.18
N ILE A 234 1.05 -2.27 20.52
CA ILE A 234 0.40 -0.98 20.25
C ILE A 234 -0.87 -0.88 21.10
N GLY A 235 -0.76 -0.30 22.28
CA GLY A 235 -1.88 0.00 23.17
C GLY A 235 -1.85 1.47 23.56
N ASP A 236 -3.01 2.01 23.94
CA ASP A 236 -3.13 3.32 24.61
C ASP A 236 -2.55 4.50 23.83
N LEU A 237 -2.61 4.42 22.50
CA LEU A 237 -2.26 5.54 21.65
C LEU A 237 -3.21 6.73 21.91
N PRO A 238 -2.71 7.98 21.92
CA PRO A 238 -3.57 9.14 21.86
C PRO A 238 -4.38 9.16 20.55
N ALA A 239 -5.53 9.84 20.54
CA ALA A 239 -6.47 9.82 19.41
C ALA A 239 -5.84 10.17 18.04
N PRO A 240 -4.93 11.16 17.92
CA PRO A 240 -4.27 11.46 16.65
C PRO A 240 -3.43 10.29 16.10
N GLN A 241 -2.76 9.53 16.96
CA GLN A 241 -1.96 8.36 16.59
C GLN A 241 -2.86 7.22 16.12
N TRP A 242 -3.99 6.98 16.81
CA TRP A 242 -5.00 6.03 16.35
C TRP A 242 -5.58 6.41 14.99
N GLN A 243 -5.98 7.66 14.80
CA GLN A 243 -6.53 8.15 13.53
C GLN A 243 -5.51 8.01 12.39
N TRP A 244 -4.23 8.32 12.66
CA TRP A 244 -3.18 8.12 11.67
C TRP A 244 -3.00 6.65 11.29
N LEU A 245 -2.97 5.73 12.27
CA LEU A 245 -2.82 4.30 12.02
C LEU A 245 -4.02 3.74 11.22
N GLN A 246 -5.24 4.21 11.52
CA GLN A 246 -6.44 3.88 10.74
C GLN A 246 -6.33 4.37 9.29
N LYS A 247 -5.82 5.60 9.07
CA LYS A 247 -5.56 6.12 7.71
C LYS A 247 -4.54 5.28 6.94
N GLN A 248 -3.59 4.62 7.61
CA GLN A 248 -2.65 3.71 6.94
C GLN A 248 -3.31 2.43 6.40
N ARG A 249 -4.54 2.10 6.85
CA ARG A 249 -5.28 0.88 6.48
C ARG A 249 -4.41 -0.37 6.57
N LEU A 250 -3.62 -0.44 7.63
CA LEU A 250 -2.69 -1.52 7.89
C LEU A 250 -3.30 -2.41 8.98
N PRO A 251 -3.65 -3.68 8.68
CA PRO A 251 -4.21 -4.57 9.69
C PRO A 251 -3.22 -4.76 10.85
N LEU A 252 -3.71 -4.65 12.07
CA LEU A 252 -2.98 -4.94 13.30
C LEU A 252 -3.52 -6.24 13.89
N ILE A 253 -2.81 -7.34 13.67
CA ILE A 253 -3.24 -8.70 13.99
C ILE A 253 -2.55 -9.17 15.27
N ALA A 254 -3.29 -9.79 16.18
CA ALA A 254 -2.77 -10.34 17.43
C ALA A 254 -1.91 -9.31 18.19
N ASN A 255 -2.44 -8.10 18.35
CA ASN A 255 -1.80 -7.02 19.08
C ASN A 255 -1.57 -7.43 20.55
N LEU A 256 -0.35 -7.18 21.05
CA LEU A 256 0.05 -7.47 22.42
C LEU A 256 -0.20 -6.29 23.37
N GLY A 257 -0.56 -5.12 22.84
CA GLY A 257 -1.00 -3.99 23.66
C GLY A 257 -2.40 -4.24 24.21
N PRO A 258 -2.64 -4.13 25.53
CA PRO A 258 -4.01 -4.13 26.05
C PRO A 258 -4.77 -2.94 25.47
N ALA A 259 -6.03 -3.14 25.12
CA ALA A 259 -6.93 -2.03 24.77
C ALA A 259 -7.60 -1.55 26.06
N LEU A 260 -7.35 -0.31 26.50
CA LEU A 260 -8.01 0.30 27.67
C LEU A 260 -9.53 0.47 27.50
N ARG A 261 -10.00 0.50 26.25
CA ARG A 261 -11.39 0.31 25.84
C ARG A 261 -11.33 -0.37 24.47
N GLU A 262 -12.23 -1.30 24.17
CA GLU A 262 -12.50 -1.59 22.76
C GLU A 262 -12.83 -0.23 22.12
N PRO A 263 -12.02 0.29 21.18
CA PRO A 263 -12.40 1.53 20.55
C PRO A 263 -13.73 1.24 19.88
N ALA A 264 -14.78 1.95 20.27
CA ALA A 264 -16.10 1.93 19.63
C ALA A 264 -16.05 2.37 18.15
N ALA A 265 -14.87 2.37 17.50
CA ALA A 265 -14.56 3.03 16.26
C ALA A 265 -13.48 2.31 15.41
N THR A 266 -13.37 0.98 15.43
CA THR A 266 -12.64 0.29 14.34
C THR A 266 -13.17 -1.11 14.04
N PRO A 267 -14.30 -1.25 13.33
CA PRO A 267 -14.65 -2.53 12.73
C PRO A 267 -13.54 -2.95 11.74
N GLY A 268 -12.84 -4.05 12.02
CA GLY A 268 -12.17 -4.86 11.00
C GLY A 268 -10.66 -4.69 10.77
N TRP A 269 -9.98 -3.71 11.38
CA TRP A 269 -8.54 -3.50 11.13
C TRP A 269 -7.60 -3.84 12.30
N THR A 270 -8.13 -4.08 13.49
CA THR A 270 -7.32 -4.46 14.67
C THR A 270 -7.90 -5.70 15.34
N THR A 271 -7.06 -6.66 15.66
CA THR A 271 -7.37 -7.80 16.53
C THR A 271 -6.36 -7.83 17.67
N SER A 272 -6.84 -7.85 18.91
CA SER A 272 -5.97 -7.98 20.09
C SER A 272 -5.84 -9.43 20.50
N LEU A 273 -4.63 -9.84 20.87
CA LEU A 273 -4.40 -11.18 21.43
C LEU A 273 -4.79 -11.24 22.91
N LEU A 274 -4.61 -10.12 23.62
CA LEU A 274 -4.93 -10.00 25.04
C LEU A 274 -6.37 -9.47 25.23
N PRO A 275 -7.07 -9.89 26.29
CA PRO A 275 -8.37 -9.34 26.63
C PRO A 275 -8.27 -7.84 26.92
N SER A 276 -9.35 -7.10 26.69
CA SER A 276 -9.46 -5.71 27.13
C SER A 276 -9.39 -5.63 28.66
N VAL A 277 -8.69 -4.63 29.17
CA VAL A 277 -8.69 -4.31 30.60
C VAL A 277 -9.71 -3.22 30.86
N GLN A 278 -10.53 -3.35 31.90
CA GLN A 278 -11.33 -2.24 32.39
C GLN A 278 -10.42 -1.32 33.20
N ALA A 279 -10.29 -0.07 32.77
CA ALA A 279 -9.72 1.01 33.58
C ALA A 279 -10.77 1.59 34.52
#